data_AF-A0AAW7WD90-F1
#
_entry.id   AF-A0AAW7WD90-F1
#
_cell.length_a   1.000
_cell.length_b   1.000
_cell.length_c   1.000
_cell.angle_alpha   90.00
_cell.angle_beta   90.00
_cell.angle_gamma   90.00
#
_symmetry.space_group_name_H-M   'P 1'
#
loop_
_entity.id
_entity.type
_entity.pdbx_description
1 polymer ?
#
loop_
_entity_poly.entity_id
_entity_poly.type
_entity_poly.pdbx_seq_one_letter_code
_entity_poly.pdbx_strand_id
1 'polypeptide(L)'
;MTNKLIVGSEEWCSLPGLGLPAIKARVDSGAATSSLHAFNIVPFQRDGELWISFEVHPLQNDRSVVVRHEAPVLEQRGVRNTSGISETRYVIREELVLGEKRWPIELTLTNRDAMGYRMLLGREAMVGRVLVDPEGSHQLGDVEPAHLEGMYAALRTERTGLRIALLASDPELYSNRRLLEAGEERGHRMEFLNVKQCYMRLDPQNPEMHYRGGNVLERIDAVIPRIRPSVTFYGCAITRQFEAMGIRVLNAAEPIKRSRDKLLASQLFVRHGLSMPVTGFASSPLDTKDLIKMVGGAPLILKLLEGAQGRGVVLAETQKAAESVINAMKSLNANLLVQEFIKEAGGKDLRCFVIGNKVVSAIERTAAVGDFRSNIHQGGSAQAVRIRPEERKLAVAATRALGLDVAGVDIIRSERGPLLLEVNSSPGLEGIETATGKDLAGQMIQEVERKLGWVRSCSTPALVAS
;
A
#
# COMPACT_ATOMS: atom_id res chain seq x y z
N MET A 1 12.09 12.28 -48.71
CA MET A 1 11.58 11.37 -47.67
C MET A 1 11.87 12.02 -46.32
N THR A 2 10.85 12.30 -45.50
CA THR A 2 11.04 12.82 -44.14
C THR A 2 11.91 11.84 -43.35
N ASN A 3 13.10 12.31 -42.93
CA ASN A 3 14.06 11.54 -42.14
C ASN A 3 13.49 11.28 -40.73
N LYS A 4 12.65 10.25 -40.59
CA LYS A 4 12.05 9.84 -39.31
C LYS A 4 13.09 9.13 -38.47
N LEU A 5 13.07 9.39 -37.17
CA LEU A 5 13.95 8.75 -36.20
C LEU A 5 13.50 7.29 -36.01
N ILE A 6 14.40 6.32 -36.10
CA ILE A 6 14.09 4.92 -35.78
C ILE A 6 14.36 4.72 -34.29
N VAL A 7 13.38 4.21 -33.55
CA VAL A 7 13.47 3.93 -32.12
C VAL A 7 13.10 2.48 -31.84
N GLY A 8 13.67 1.90 -30.80
CA GLY A 8 13.30 0.60 -30.28
C GLY A 8 12.02 0.62 -29.44
N SER A 9 11.77 -0.49 -28.76
CA SER A 9 10.70 -0.62 -27.77
C SER A 9 10.96 0.19 -26.49
N GLU A 10 12.22 0.55 -26.22
CA GLU A 10 12.70 1.36 -25.10
C GLU A 10 13.77 2.32 -25.58
N GLU A 11 13.75 3.55 -25.09
CA GLU A 11 14.76 4.56 -25.41
C GLU A 11 15.13 5.40 -24.19
N TRP A 12 16.37 5.89 -24.20
CA TRP A 12 16.78 6.97 -23.31
C TRP A 12 16.42 8.31 -23.94
N CYS A 13 15.79 9.18 -23.15
CA CYS A 13 15.51 10.55 -23.56
C CYS A 13 15.86 11.53 -22.43
N SER A 14 15.85 12.83 -22.72
CA SER A 14 15.99 13.86 -21.71
C SER A 14 14.84 14.86 -21.76
N LEU A 15 14.52 15.41 -20.59
CA LEU A 15 13.55 16.48 -20.38
C LEU A 15 14.30 17.63 -19.68
N PRO A 16 15.06 18.45 -20.43
CA PRO A 16 15.94 19.46 -19.86
C PRO A 16 15.19 20.50 -19.04
N GLY A 17 13.96 20.85 -19.46
CA GLY A 17 13.09 21.77 -18.71
C GLY A 17 12.75 21.28 -17.31
N LEU A 18 12.80 19.97 -17.06
CA LEU A 18 12.57 19.35 -15.75
C LEU A 18 13.85 19.01 -14.98
N GLY A 19 15.04 19.33 -15.51
CA GLY A 19 16.30 18.88 -14.93
C GLY A 19 16.50 17.37 -14.99
N LEU A 20 15.91 16.70 -15.99
CA LEU A 20 16.03 15.25 -16.20
C LEU A 20 16.95 14.97 -17.39
N PRO A 21 18.27 14.87 -17.18
CA PRO A 21 19.23 14.72 -18.27
C PRO A 21 19.19 13.32 -18.91
N ALA A 22 18.65 12.31 -18.22
CA ALA A 22 18.40 10.97 -18.78
C ALA A 22 17.24 10.26 -18.07
N ILE A 23 16.21 9.87 -18.80
CA ILE A 23 15.10 9.06 -18.31
C ILE A 23 14.79 7.96 -19.32
N LYS A 24 14.58 6.73 -18.84
CA LYS A 24 14.21 5.61 -19.69
C LYS A 24 12.71 5.65 -19.97
N ALA A 25 12.36 5.74 -21.25
CA ALA A 25 10.99 5.74 -21.73
C ALA A 25 10.66 4.42 -22.45
N ARG A 26 9.50 3.84 -22.12
CA ARG A 26 8.90 2.79 -22.95
C ARG A 26 8.19 3.45 -24.12
N VAL A 27 8.51 3.01 -25.33
CA VAL A 27 7.84 3.46 -26.55
C VAL A 27 6.52 2.71 -26.68
N ASP A 28 5.40 3.44 -26.62
CA ASP A 28 4.07 2.85 -26.61
C ASP A 28 3.19 3.54 -27.66
N SER A 29 3.11 2.94 -28.85
CA SER A 29 2.26 3.42 -29.95
C SER A 29 0.76 3.23 -29.68
N GLY A 30 0.39 2.40 -28.69
CA GLY A 30 -0.99 2.19 -28.25
C GLY A 30 -1.48 3.30 -27.30
N ALA A 31 -0.57 3.90 -26.54
CA ALA A 31 -0.89 5.06 -25.71
C ALA A 31 -1.07 6.32 -26.58
N ALA A 32 -2.19 7.03 -26.43
CA ALA A 32 -2.40 8.30 -27.12
C ALA A 32 -1.42 9.38 -26.62
N THR A 33 -1.39 9.57 -25.31
CA THR A 33 -0.62 10.61 -24.62
C THR A 33 0.62 10.04 -23.94
N SER A 34 1.71 10.80 -23.91
CA SER A 34 2.87 10.48 -23.09
C SER A 34 2.57 10.67 -21.59
N SER A 35 3.27 9.93 -20.74
CA SER A 35 3.11 10.03 -19.29
C SER A 35 4.44 9.99 -18.57
N LEU A 36 4.61 10.84 -17.57
CA LEU A 36 5.78 10.88 -16.70
C LEU A 36 5.39 10.38 -15.29
N HIS A 37 6.23 9.52 -14.73
CA HIS A 37 6.17 9.14 -13.33
C HIS A 37 6.38 10.38 -12.47
N ALA A 38 5.37 10.72 -11.68
CA ALA A 38 5.43 11.82 -10.74
C ALA A 38 4.70 11.44 -9.44
N PHE A 39 5.24 11.89 -8.32
CA PHE A 39 4.69 11.73 -6.98
C PHE A 39 4.73 13.07 -6.23
N ASN A 40 4.10 13.14 -5.06
CA ASN A 40 3.93 14.40 -4.30
C ASN A 40 3.38 15.55 -5.17
N ILE A 41 2.40 15.24 -6.03
CA ILE A 41 1.78 16.20 -6.95
C ILE A 41 0.86 17.14 -6.17
N VAL A 42 1.27 18.40 -6.01
CA VAL A 42 0.55 19.41 -5.23
C VAL A 42 0.24 20.62 -6.13
N PRO A 43 -1.04 20.91 -6.40
CA PRO A 43 -1.43 22.13 -7.12
C PRO A 43 -1.31 23.37 -6.23
N PHE A 44 -0.89 24.49 -6.82
CA PHE A 44 -0.85 25.80 -6.18
C PHE A 44 -1.14 26.91 -7.20
N GLN A 45 -1.35 28.12 -6.71
CA GLN A 45 -1.56 29.31 -7.55
C GLN A 45 -0.31 30.17 -7.52
N ARG A 46 0.17 30.60 -8.69
CA ARG A 46 1.28 31.56 -8.86
C ARG A 46 0.85 32.58 -9.89
N ASP A 47 0.84 33.85 -9.50
CA ASP A 47 0.46 34.97 -10.36
C ASP A 47 -0.92 34.82 -11.05
N GLY A 48 -1.87 34.14 -10.38
CA GLY A 48 -3.22 33.89 -10.90
C GLY A 48 -3.33 32.70 -11.86
N GLU A 49 -2.23 32.00 -12.12
CA GLU A 49 -2.20 30.77 -12.93
C GLU A 49 -2.10 29.53 -12.05
N LEU A 50 -2.68 28.42 -12.54
CA LEU A 50 -2.58 27.12 -11.88
C LEU A 50 -1.22 26.49 -12.15
N TRP A 51 -0.45 26.24 -11.10
CA TRP A 51 0.83 25.56 -11.13
C TRP A 51 0.77 24.23 -10.38
N ILE A 52 1.74 23.37 -10.64
CA ILE A 52 1.88 22.08 -9.98
C ILE A 52 3.32 21.90 -9.50
N SER A 53 3.51 21.52 -8.23
CA SER A 53 4.78 21.04 -7.69
C SER A 53 4.72 19.52 -7.68
N PHE A 54 5.78 18.85 -8.13
CA PHE A 54 5.86 17.40 -8.16
C PHE A 54 7.30 16.92 -8.04
N GLU A 55 7.46 15.64 -7.73
CA GLU A 55 8.75 14.96 -7.61
C GLU A 55 8.79 13.78 -8.60
N VAL A 56 9.96 13.51 -9.16
CA VAL A 56 10.20 12.46 -10.14
C VAL A 56 11.36 11.59 -9.67
N HIS A 57 11.16 10.26 -9.72
CA HIS A 57 12.27 9.31 -9.73
C HIS A 57 12.68 9.04 -11.18
N PRO A 58 13.81 9.56 -11.67
CA PRO A 58 14.20 9.39 -13.06
C PRO A 58 14.77 8.00 -13.36
N LEU A 59 15.31 7.33 -12.34
CA LEU A 59 16.02 6.08 -12.49
C LEU A 59 15.07 4.88 -12.32
N GLN A 60 15.32 3.85 -13.13
CA GLN A 60 14.60 2.58 -13.04
C GLN A 60 15.09 1.82 -11.81
N ASN A 61 14.17 1.32 -10.99
CA ASN A 61 14.46 0.59 -9.76
C ASN A 61 15.35 1.33 -8.73
N ASP A 62 15.69 2.60 -8.96
CA ASP A 62 16.37 3.48 -8.01
C ASP A 62 15.45 4.66 -7.70
N ARG A 63 15.13 4.78 -6.43
CA ARG A 63 14.23 5.79 -5.86
C ARG A 63 14.96 6.77 -4.93
N SER A 64 16.28 6.64 -4.82
CA SER A 64 17.14 7.53 -4.02
C SER A 64 17.34 8.88 -4.68
N VAL A 65 17.23 8.94 -6.01
CA VAL A 65 17.28 10.18 -6.79
C VAL A 65 15.88 10.75 -6.90
N VAL A 66 15.71 11.98 -6.43
CA VAL A 66 14.46 12.72 -6.50
C VAL A 66 14.72 14.05 -7.19
N VAL A 67 14.03 14.28 -8.31
CA VAL A 67 14.05 15.57 -8.99
C VAL A 67 12.72 16.26 -8.71
N ARG A 68 12.78 17.36 -7.97
CA ARG A 68 11.61 18.20 -7.71
C ARG A 68 11.51 19.27 -8.78
N HIS A 69 10.31 19.46 -9.31
CA HIS A 69 10.04 20.48 -10.30
C HIS A 69 8.69 21.18 -10.05
N GLU A 70 8.57 22.40 -10.55
CA GLU A 70 7.31 23.14 -10.59
C GLU A 70 7.04 23.56 -12.03
N ALA A 71 5.82 23.32 -12.50
CA ALA A 71 5.44 23.65 -13.87
C ALA A 71 4.02 24.25 -13.92
N PRO A 72 3.75 25.16 -14.89
CA PRO A 72 2.40 25.61 -15.16
C PRO A 72 1.55 24.45 -15.68
N VAL A 73 0.30 24.37 -15.22
CA VAL A 73 -0.66 23.37 -15.70
C VAL A 73 -1.24 23.82 -17.03
N LEU A 74 -1.05 23.02 -18.07
CA LEU A 74 -1.68 23.27 -19.37
C LEU A 74 -3.19 22.98 -19.30
N GLU A 75 -3.54 21.79 -18.80
CA GLU A 75 -4.93 21.37 -18.59
C GLU A 75 -5.00 20.16 -17.63
N GLN A 76 -6.22 19.73 -17.31
CA GLN A 76 -6.49 18.44 -16.70
C GLN A 76 -7.14 17.51 -17.71
N ARG A 77 -6.55 16.34 -17.91
CA ARG A 77 -7.01 15.35 -18.91
C ARG A 77 -7.46 14.07 -18.22
N GLY A 78 -8.64 13.59 -18.60
CA GLY A 78 -9.13 12.27 -18.20
C GLY A 78 -8.39 11.18 -18.99
N VAL A 79 -7.58 10.37 -18.31
CA VAL A 79 -6.82 9.28 -18.91
C VAL A 79 -7.40 7.95 -18.43
N ARG A 80 -7.75 7.08 -19.39
CA ARG A 80 -8.27 5.74 -19.09
C ARG A 80 -7.14 4.72 -19.19
N ASN A 81 -6.94 3.94 -18.13
CA ASN A 81 -5.96 2.84 -18.15
C ASN A 81 -6.52 1.60 -18.88
N THR A 82 -5.66 0.61 -19.11
CA THR A 82 -6.02 -0.67 -19.75
C THR A 82 -7.10 -1.45 -18.98
N SER A 83 -7.22 -1.23 -17.68
CA SER A 83 -8.27 -1.79 -16.81
C SER A 83 -9.61 -1.01 -16.88
N GLY A 84 -9.69 0.03 -17.72
CA GLY A 84 -10.90 0.79 -17.95
C GLY A 84 -11.21 1.86 -16.89
N ILE A 85 -10.33 2.06 -15.90
CA ILE A 85 -10.47 3.09 -14.85
C ILE A 85 -9.99 4.42 -15.43
N SER A 86 -10.81 5.46 -15.27
CA SER A 86 -10.45 6.82 -15.67
C SER A 86 -9.86 7.58 -14.49
N GLU A 87 -8.73 8.23 -14.72
CA GLU A 87 -8.02 9.09 -13.77
C GLU A 87 -7.86 10.49 -14.38
N THR A 88 -8.18 11.53 -13.62
CA THR A 88 -7.90 12.91 -14.03
C THR A 88 -6.44 13.26 -13.70
N ARG A 89 -5.66 13.59 -14.72
CA ARG A 89 -4.23 13.89 -14.59
C ARG A 89 -3.91 15.31 -15.02
N TYR A 90 -2.95 15.94 -14.35
CA TYR A 90 -2.41 17.23 -14.79
C TYR A 90 -1.53 17.02 -16.01
N VAL A 91 -1.66 17.93 -16.99
CA VAL A 91 -0.85 17.97 -18.19
C VAL A 91 0.12 19.14 -18.10
N ILE A 92 1.39 18.87 -18.36
CA ILE A 92 2.43 19.88 -18.51
C ILE A 92 3.02 19.81 -19.92
N ARG A 93 3.64 20.90 -20.36
CA ARG A 93 4.35 20.97 -21.64
C ARG A 93 5.85 20.99 -21.38
N GLU A 94 6.59 20.11 -22.05
CA GLU A 94 8.04 19.99 -21.90
C GLU A 94 8.73 19.79 -23.24
N GLU A 95 10.00 20.14 -23.35
CA GLU A 95 10.82 19.77 -24.51
C GLU A 95 11.37 18.36 -24.32
N LEU A 96 11.06 17.46 -25.27
CA LEU A 96 11.67 16.14 -25.37
C LEU A 96 12.93 16.23 -26.20
N VAL A 97 14.04 15.71 -25.68
CA VAL A 97 15.24 15.40 -26.47
C VAL A 97 15.33 13.89 -26.62
N LEU A 98 15.33 13.42 -27.87
CA LEU A 98 15.40 12.01 -28.23
C LEU A 98 16.44 11.82 -29.34
N GLY A 99 17.58 11.24 -28.99
CA GLY A 99 18.79 11.28 -29.83
C GLY A 99 19.20 12.73 -30.08
N GLU A 100 19.42 13.11 -31.33
CA GLU A 100 19.81 14.48 -31.73
C GLU A 100 18.62 15.43 -31.92
N LYS A 101 17.38 14.93 -31.84
CA LYS A 101 16.17 15.72 -32.12
C LYS A 101 15.57 16.27 -30.85
N ARG A 102 15.05 17.50 -30.93
CA ARG A 102 14.26 18.14 -29.87
C ARG A 102 12.91 18.64 -30.38
N TRP A 103 11.85 18.48 -29.59
CA TRP A 103 10.54 19.08 -29.86
C TRP A 103 9.65 19.11 -28.61
N PRO A 104 8.66 20.02 -28.55
CA PRO A 104 7.72 20.06 -27.43
C PRO A 104 6.77 18.87 -27.44
N ILE A 105 6.50 18.33 -26.26
CA ILE A 105 5.53 17.27 -26.00
C ILE A 105 4.63 17.65 -24.81
N GLU A 106 3.49 16.97 -24.72
CA GLU A 106 2.62 17.03 -23.55
C GLU A 106 2.85 15.79 -22.68
N LEU A 107 2.98 16.01 -21.37
CA LEU A 107 3.19 14.96 -20.39
C LEU A 107 2.07 14.96 -19.37
N THR A 108 1.39 13.83 -19.25
CA THR A 108 0.49 13.57 -18.13
C THR A 108 1.30 13.15 -16.90
N LEU A 109 1.07 13.80 -15.76
CA LEU A 109 1.71 13.46 -14.49
C LEU A 109 0.89 12.39 -13.76
N THR A 110 1.53 11.27 -13.41
CA THR A 110 0.87 10.16 -12.72
C THR A 110 1.87 9.36 -11.90
N ASN A 111 1.43 8.79 -10.77
CA ASN A 111 2.26 7.82 -10.08
C ASN A 111 2.31 6.52 -10.92
N ARG A 112 3.50 6.19 -11.42
CA ARG A 112 3.79 4.96 -12.18
C ARG A 112 4.74 3.98 -11.47
N ASP A 113 4.90 4.10 -10.16
CA ASP A 113 5.82 3.26 -9.36
C ASP A 113 5.61 1.76 -9.54
N ALA A 114 4.35 1.34 -9.72
CA ALA A 114 3.98 -0.05 -9.94
C ALA A 114 4.10 -0.50 -11.41
N MET A 115 4.37 0.41 -12.36
CA MET A 115 4.18 0.18 -13.80
C MET A 115 5.48 0.00 -14.60
N GLY A 116 6.60 -0.31 -13.93
CA GLY A 116 7.87 -0.74 -14.55
C GLY A 116 8.68 0.33 -15.29
N TYR A 117 8.04 1.35 -15.88
CA TYR A 117 8.71 2.45 -16.57
C TYR A 117 8.35 3.82 -16.00
N ARG A 118 9.39 4.64 -15.74
CA ARG A 118 9.25 6.02 -15.30
C ARG A 118 8.65 6.95 -16.36
N MET A 119 8.73 6.59 -17.64
CA MET A 119 8.10 7.36 -18.71
C MET A 119 7.48 6.45 -19.77
N LEU A 120 6.33 6.87 -20.30
CA LEU A 120 5.77 6.34 -21.55
C LEU A 120 5.86 7.42 -22.61
N LEU A 121 6.36 7.05 -23.79
CA LEU A 121 6.32 7.88 -24.98
C LEU A 121 5.13 7.46 -25.84
N GLY A 122 4.08 8.29 -25.83
CA GLY A 122 2.82 8.03 -26.52
C GLY A 122 2.84 8.48 -27.99
N ARG A 123 1.84 8.05 -28.73
CA ARG A 123 1.68 8.28 -30.17
C ARG A 123 1.69 9.76 -30.55
N GLU A 124 1.04 10.65 -29.79
CA GLU A 124 1.01 12.09 -30.09
C GLU A 124 2.40 12.73 -30.13
N ALA A 125 3.32 12.29 -29.25
CA ALA A 125 4.70 12.76 -29.26
C ALA A 125 5.50 12.24 -30.47
N MET A 126 5.08 11.11 -31.06
CA MET A 126 5.80 10.41 -32.13
C MET A 126 5.33 10.73 -33.55
N VAL A 127 4.06 11.11 -33.72
CA VAL A 127 3.44 11.31 -35.04
C VAL A 127 4.30 12.23 -35.92
N GLY A 128 4.58 11.76 -37.14
CA GLY A 128 5.38 12.48 -38.14
C GLY A 128 6.88 12.51 -37.88
N ARG A 129 7.36 12.03 -36.73
CA ARG A 129 8.76 12.19 -36.28
C ARG A 129 9.52 10.88 -36.12
N VAL A 130 8.81 9.81 -35.72
CA VAL A 130 9.39 8.55 -35.26
C VAL A 130 8.85 7.35 -36.06
N LEU A 131 9.68 6.33 -36.24
CA LEU A 131 9.36 4.97 -36.66
C LEU A 131 9.77 4.01 -35.53
N VAL A 132 8.88 3.11 -35.13
CA VAL A 132 9.13 2.17 -34.03
C VAL A 132 9.54 0.82 -34.60
N ASP A 133 10.74 0.37 -34.25
CA ASP A 133 11.24 -0.96 -34.43
C ASP A 133 10.96 -1.78 -33.16
N PRO A 134 10.01 -2.73 -33.20
CA PRO A 134 9.64 -3.50 -32.01
C PRO A 134 10.68 -4.53 -31.59
N GLU A 135 11.63 -4.89 -32.46
CA GLU A 135 12.70 -5.86 -32.14
C GLU A 135 13.85 -5.19 -31.37
N GLY A 136 14.10 -3.92 -31.64
CA GLY A 136 15.17 -3.14 -31.02
C GLY A 136 14.86 -2.59 -29.62
N SER A 137 15.93 -2.14 -28.96
CA SER A 137 15.92 -1.33 -27.73
C SER A 137 17.17 -0.45 -27.72
N HIS A 138 17.05 0.79 -27.22
CA HIS A 138 18.13 1.77 -27.15
C HIS A 138 18.79 2.02 -28.53
N GLN A 139 17.98 2.11 -29.60
CA GLN A 139 18.47 2.30 -30.98
C GLN A 139 19.20 3.64 -31.16
N LEU A 140 18.99 4.59 -30.24
CA LEU A 140 19.63 5.90 -30.25
C LEU A 140 20.86 5.98 -29.35
N GLY A 141 21.29 4.86 -28.77
CA GLY A 141 22.37 4.78 -27.82
C GLY A 141 21.89 4.38 -26.42
N ASP A 142 22.73 3.63 -25.71
CA ASP A 142 22.51 3.29 -24.31
C ASP A 142 23.24 4.28 -23.40
N VAL A 143 22.78 4.38 -22.16
CA VAL A 143 23.44 5.18 -21.12
C VAL A 143 24.08 4.23 -20.12
N GLU A 144 25.41 4.19 -20.13
CA GLU A 144 26.18 3.37 -19.21
C GLU A 144 25.85 3.71 -17.74
N PRO A 145 25.70 2.73 -16.83
CA PRO A 145 25.31 2.97 -15.44
C PRO A 145 26.20 3.99 -14.71
N ALA A 146 27.51 3.97 -14.96
CA ALA A 146 28.44 4.93 -14.35
C ALA A 146 28.23 6.36 -14.85
N HIS A 147 27.87 6.53 -16.13
CA HIS A 147 27.55 7.85 -16.69
C HIS A 147 26.24 8.37 -16.13
N LEU A 148 25.23 7.49 -16.03
CA LEU A 148 23.95 7.78 -15.41
C LEU A 148 24.10 8.21 -13.94
N GLU A 149 24.97 7.52 -13.19
CA GLU A 149 25.28 7.87 -11.80
C GLU A 149 25.94 9.25 -11.69
N GLY A 150 26.88 9.57 -12.59
CA GLY A 150 27.48 10.90 -12.67
C GLY A 150 26.47 12.03 -12.95
N MET A 151 25.50 11.79 -13.84
CA MET A 151 24.47 12.77 -14.20
C MET A 151 23.55 13.13 -13.03
N TYR A 152 23.32 12.19 -12.10
CA TYR A 152 22.43 12.35 -10.95
C TYR A 152 23.15 12.47 -9.61
N ALA A 153 24.49 12.45 -9.58
CA ALA A 153 25.27 12.44 -8.35
C ALA A 153 24.94 13.62 -7.42
N ALA A 154 24.79 14.83 -7.98
CA ALA A 154 24.45 16.05 -7.22
C ALA A 154 23.02 16.04 -6.65
N LEU A 155 22.15 15.18 -7.19
CA LEU A 155 20.74 15.04 -6.79
C LEU A 155 20.52 13.92 -5.77
N ARG A 156 21.58 13.15 -5.43
CA ARG A 156 21.54 12.20 -4.32
C ARG A 156 21.63 12.98 -3.01
N THR A 157 20.47 13.19 -2.39
CA THR A 157 20.39 13.75 -1.04
C THR A 157 21.07 12.81 -0.04
N GLU A 158 21.94 13.34 0.83
CA GLU A 158 22.36 12.57 2.01
C GLU A 158 21.13 12.22 2.85
N ARG A 159 21.03 10.95 3.26
CA ARG A 159 19.94 10.46 4.12
C ARG A 159 20.10 11.05 5.52
N THR A 160 19.55 12.24 5.73
CA THR A 160 19.56 13.02 6.98
C THR A 160 18.24 12.92 7.76
N GLY A 161 17.25 12.21 7.22
CA GLY A 161 15.99 11.97 7.90
C GLY A 161 16.09 10.96 9.04
N LEU A 162 14.92 10.60 9.58
CA LEU A 162 14.75 9.59 10.64
C LEU A 162 15.44 8.25 10.30
N ARG A 163 15.86 7.51 11.34
CA ARG A 163 16.20 6.09 11.24
C ARG A 163 14.97 5.25 11.61
N ILE A 164 14.37 4.60 10.62
CA ILE A 164 13.13 3.84 10.79
C ILE A 164 13.40 2.36 10.54
N ALA A 165 13.07 1.52 11.52
CA ALA A 165 13.21 0.08 11.39
C ALA A 165 11.91 -0.59 10.89
N LEU A 166 12.01 -1.46 9.90
CA LEU A 166 10.93 -2.33 9.46
C LEU A 166 11.08 -3.70 10.13
N LEU A 167 10.24 -3.97 11.14
CA LEU A 167 10.28 -5.22 11.91
C LEU A 167 9.38 -6.27 11.24
N ALA A 168 9.99 -7.17 10.47
CA ALA A 168 9.26 -8.12 9.62
C ALA A 168 9.98 -9.47 9.50
N SER A 169 9.42 -10.41 8.73
CA SER A 169 10.01 -11.75 8.58
C SER A 169 10.83 -11.94 7.30
N ASP A 170 10.51 -11.17 6.26
CA ASP A 170 10.97 -11.41 4.89
C ASP A 170 11.03 -10.07 4.13
N PRO A 171 12.20 -9.57 3.72
CA PRO A 171 12.34 -8.28 3.04
C PRO A 171 11.78 -8.29 1.62
N GLU A 172 11.72 -9.44 0.96
CA GLU A 172 11.37 -9.55 -0.47
C GLU A 172 9.86 -9.46 -0.74
N LEU A 173 9.04 -9.58 0.30
CA LEU A 173 7.61 -9.38 0.19
C LEU A 173 7.31 -7.96 -0.29
N TYR A 174 6.41 -7.83 -1.28
CA TYR A 174 6.02 -6.55 -1.88
C TYR A 174 5.77 -5.45 -0.85
N SER A 175 4.98 -5.72 0.19
CA SER A 175 4.63 -4.70 1.19
C SER A 175 5.83 -4.22 2.00
N ASN A 176 6.81 -5.09 2.25
CA ASN A 176 7.99 -4.76 3.04
C ASN A 176 8.99 -3.99 2.19
N ARG A 177 9.25 -4.46 0.96
CA ARG A 177 10.05 -3.74 -0.03
C ARG A 177 9.50 -2.33 -0.28
N ARG A 178 8.18 -2.20 -0.49
CA ARG A 178 7.52 -0.89 -0.65
C ARG A 178 7.72 0.04 0.53
N LEU A 179 7.63 -0.46 1.77
CA LEU A 179 7.85 0.38 2.96
C LEU A 179 9.30 0.85 3.10
N LEU A 180 10.28 -0.02 2.77
CA LEU A 180 11.69 0.35 2.74
C LEU A 180 11.92 1.41 1.67
N GLU A 181 11.49 1.18 0.43
CA GLU A 181 11.58 2.16 -0.66
C GLU A 181 10.93 3.49 -0.27
N ALA A 182 9.69 3.48 0.21
CA ALA A 182 8.95 4.70 0.54
C ALA A 182 9.59 5.50 1.69
N GLY A 183 10.28 4.85 2.62
CA GLY A 183 11.04 5.55 3.64
C GLY A 183 12.30 6.20 3.09
N GLU A 184 13.01 5.49 2.22
CA GLU A 184 14.21 6.01 1.54
C GLU A 184 13.89 7.18 0.61
N GLU A 185 12.80 7.08 -0.16
CA GLU A 185 12.26 8.15 -1.03
C GLU A 185 12.03 9.46 -0.28
N ARG A 186 11.69 9.35 1.01
CA ARG A 186 11.39 10.48 1.88
C ARG A 186 12.62 11.00 2.62
N GLY A 187 13.79 10.40 2.37
CA GLY A 187 15.09 10.81 2.91
C GLY A 187 15.46 10.14 4.22
N HIS A 188 14.73 9.10 4.63
CA HIS A 188 14.99 8.36 5.86
C HIS A 188 16.02 7.25 5.66
N ARG A 189 16.66 6.85 6.75
CA ARG A 189 17.47 5.64 6.81
C ARG A 189 16.58 4.47 7.22
N MET A 190 16.32 3.57 6.28
CA MET A 190 15.51 2.39 6.52
C MET A 190 16.37 1.20 6.92
N GLU A 191 15.96 0.47 7.95
CA GLU A 191 16.65 -0.73 8.42
C GLU A 191 15.68 -1.90 8.52
N PHE A 192 15.94 -2.97 7.78
CA PHE A 192 15.16 -4.19 7.89
C PHE A 192 15.61 -5.01 9.09
N LEU A 193 14.69 -5.34 9.99
CA LEU A 193 14.96 -6.19 11.16
C LEU A 193 14.11 -7.45 11.09
N ASN A 194 14.77 -8.61 11.01
CA ASN A 194 14.05 -9.88 11.13
C ASN A 194 13.56 -10.09 12.56
N VAL A 195 12.25 -10.28 12.75
CA VAL A 195 11.63 -10.45 14.08
C VAL A 195 12.34 -11.53 14.91
N LYS A 196 12.67 -12.67 14.32
CA LYS A 196 13.26 -13.81 15.04
C LYS A 196 14.75 -13.64 15.34
N GLN A 197 15.39 -12.63 14.75
CA GLN A 197 16.81 -12.33 14.94
C GLN A 197 17.04 -11.21 15.96
N CYS A 198 15.96 -10.56 16.40
CA CYS A 198 15.99 -9.60 17.50
C CYS A 198 15.96 -10.35 18.84
N TYR A 199 16.70 -9.86 19.82
CA TYR A 199 16.63 -10.28 21.22
C TYR A 199 16.85 -9.07 22.12
N MET A 200 16.55 -9.15 23.41
CA MET A 200 16.48 -7.95 24.27
C MET A 200 17.17 -8.16 25.60
N ARG A 201 17.68 -7.06 26.16
CA ARG A 201 18.08 -6.97 27.56
C ARG A 201 16.96 -6.29 28.33
N LEU A 202 16.42 -6.98 29.32
CA LEU A 202 15.41 -6.45 30.23
C LEU A 202 16.11 -5.89 31.46
N ASP A 203 16.33 -4.58 31.44
CA ASP A 203 16.99 -3.84 32.51
C ASP A 203 16.14 -2.58 32.81
N PRO A 204 15.75 -2.32 34.06
CA PRO A 204 14.93 -1.15 34.39
C PRO A 204 15.60 0.19 34.11
N GLN A 205 16.94 0.24 34.08
CA GLN A 205 17.72 1.46 33.88
C GLN A 205 18.19 1.60 32.44
N ASN A 206 18.59 0.49 31.81
CA ASN A 206 19.11 0.47 30.45
C ASN A 206 18.49 -0.64 29.58
N PRO A 207 17.20 -0.54 29.22
CA PRO A 207 16.58 -1.51 28.33
C PRO A 207 17.23 -1.42 26.94
N GLU A 208 17.65 -2.55 26.39
CA GLU A 208 18.32 -2.61 25.08
C GLU A 208 17.58 -3.55 24.14
N MET A 209 17.63 -3.22 22.85
CA MET A 209 17.30 -4.13 21.77
C MET A 209 18.59 -4.54 21.06
N HIS A 210 18.74 -5.84 20.84
CA HIS A 210 19.88 -6.42 20.14
C HIS A 210 19.42 -7.10 18.86
N TYR A 211 20.34 -7.18 17.91
CA TYR A 211 20.17 -7.93 16.67
C TYR A 211 21.27 -8.96 16.51
N ARG A 212 20.98 -10.02 15.75
CA ARG A 212 21.92 -11.11 15.45
C ARG A 212 23.33 -10.57 15.17
N GLY A 213 24.31 -11.14 15.85
CA GLY A 213 25.71 -10.73 15.76
C GLY A 213 26.21 -9.92 16.95
N GLY A 214 25.40 -9.70 17.99
CA GLY A 214 25.82 -8.99 19.20
C GLY A 214 25.61 -7.49 19.14
N ASN A 215 24.98 -6.97 18.09
CA ASN A 215 24.86 -5.54 17.86
C ASN A 215 23.67 -4.96 18.64
N VAL A 216 23.94 -3.96 19.47
CA VAL A 216 22.90 -3.14 20.08
C VAL A 216 22.31 -2.21 19.03
N LEU A 217 20.99 -2.20 18.91
CA LEU A 217 20.27 -1.34 17.99
C LEU A 217 20.12 0.06 18.61
N GLU A 218 21.07 0.92 18.31
CA GLU A 218 21.07 2.32 18.77
C GLU A 218 20.36 3.25 17.77
N ARG A 219 19.83 4.37 18.28
CA ARG A 219 19.34 5.52 17.47
C ARG A 219 18.22 5.19 16.47
N ILE A 220 17.31 4.28 16.81
CA ILE A 220 16.09 4.04 16.02
C ILE A 220 15.02 5.03 16.50
N ASP A 221 14.48 5.84 15.58
CA ASP A 221 13.45 6.83 15.90
C ASP A 221 12.04 6.22 15.85
N ALA A 222 11.83 5.27 14.94
CA ALA A 222 10.56 4.57 14.79
C ALA A 222 10.70 3.12 14.32
N VAL A 223 9.69 2.31 14.62
CA VAL A 223 9.55 0.93 14.15
C VAL A 223 8.19 0.71 13.48
N ILE A 224 8.20 0.08 12.31
CA ILE A 224 6.99 -0.36 11.60
C ILE A 224 6.90 -1.90 11.73
N PRO A 225 6.16 -2.44 12.71
CA PRO A 225 5.96 -3.88 12.85
C PRO A 225 5.03 -4.45 11.77
N ARG A 226 5.55 -5.43 11.02
CA ARG A 226 4.82 -6.24 10.03
C ARG A 226 4.78 -7.71 10.47
N ILE A 227 4.13 -7.92 11.61
CA ILE A 227 4.13 -9.22 12.32
C ILE A 227 3.16 -10.21 11.66
N ARG A 228 3.69 -11.37 11.24
CA ARG A 228 2.89 -12.50 10.76
C ARG A 228 2.14 -13.19 11.93
N PRO A 229 0.94 -13.75 11.70
CA PRO A 229 0.18 -14.44 12.75
C PRO A 229 0.97 -15.52 13.50
N SER A 230 1.81 -16.29 12.80
CA SER A 230 2.60 -17.39 13.37
C SER A 230 3.68 -16.98 14.37
N VAL A 231 4.01 -15.68 14.44
CA VAL A 231 5.03 -15.15 15.36
C VAL A 231 4.47 -14.02 16.21
N THR A 232 3.14 -13.96 16.40
CA THR A 232 2.46 -12.86 17.09
C THR A 232 3.02 -12.63 18.50
N PHE A 233 3.19 -13.70 19.30
CA PHE A 233 3.70 -13.59 20.66
C PHE A 233 5.07 -12.91 20.70
N TYR A 234 6.04 -13.48 19.97
CA TYR A 234 7.41 -12.96 19.96
C TYR A 234 7.49 -11.57 19.31
N GLY A 235 6.78 -11.36 18.19
CA GLY A 235 6.73 -10.07 17.51
C GLY A 235 6.16 -8.95 18.39
N CYS A 236 5.11 -9.23 19.16
CA CYS A 236 4.58 -8.27 20.13
C CYS A 236 5.53 -8.07 21.32
N ALA A 237 6.32 -9.07 21.71
CA ALA A 237 7.36 -8.90 22.74
C ALA A 237 8.48 -7.96 22.27
N ILE A 238 9.01 -8.17 21.05
CA ILE A 238 10.00 -7.27 20.44
C ILE A 238 9.44 -5.86 20.30
N THR A 239 8.19 -5.72 19.82
CA THR A 239 7.55 -4.42 19.64
C THR A 239 7.40 -3.69 20.98
N ARG A 240 6.95 -4.36 22.04
CA ARG A 240 6.85 -3.76 23.39
C ARG A 240 8.19 -3.30 23.95
N GLN A 241 9.27 -4.00 23.62
CA GLN A 241 10.59 -3.58 24.06
C GLN A 241 11.00 -2.27 23.39
N PHE A 242 10.75 -2.10 22.09
CA PHE A 242 10.95 -0.80 21.43
C PHE A 242 10.08 0.29 22.07
N GLU A 243 8.82 -0.01 22.40
CA GLU A 243 7.94 0.92 23.13
C GLU A 243 8.53 1.31 24.50
N ALA A 244 9.06 0.33 25.26
CA ALA A 244 9.68 0.56 26.57
C ALA A 244 10.96 1.41 26.48
N MET A 245 11.67 1.34 25.35
CA MET A 245 12.82 2.20 25.04
C MET A 245 12.41 3.62 24.58
N GLY A 246 11.11 3.95 24.57
CA GLY A 246 10.59 5.24 24.14
C GLY A 246 10.52 5.42 22.61
N ILE A 247 10.76 4.35 21.84
CA ILE A 247 10.78 4.39 20.37
C ILE A 247 9.34 4.35 19.84
N ARG A 248 9.03 5.17 18.83
CA ARG A 248 7.70 5.23 18.24
C ARG A 248 7.40 3.98 17.43
N VAL A 249 6.22 3.39 17.57
CA VAL A 249 5.82 2.19 16.82
C VAL A 249 4.54 2.41 16.01
N LEU A 250 4.43 1.78 14.83
CA LEU A 250 3.28 1.87 13.92
C LEU A 250 2.93 0.49 13.34
N ASN A 251 2.14 -0.36 13.99
CA ASN A 251 1.28 -0.17 15.18
C ASN A 251 1.93 -0.58 16.51
N ALA A 252 1.35 -0.17 17.63
CA ALA A 252 1.70 -0.66 18.97
C ALA A 252 1.37 -2.14 19.20
N ALA A 253 2.09 -2.78 20.12
CA ALA A 253 1.98 -4.23 20.34
C ALA A 253 0.60 -4.66 20.86
N GLU A 254 0.02 -3.88 21.78
CA GLU A 254 -1.27 -4.18 22.38
C GLU A 254 -2.42 -4.10 21.36
N PRO A 255 -2.54 -3.03 20.53
CA PRO A 255 -3.45 -3.01 19.39
C PRO A 255 -3.26 -4.16 18.39
N ILE A 256 -2.00 -4.53 18.09
CA ILE A 256 -1.72 -5.71 17.24
C ILE A 256 -2.33 -6.96 17.88
N LYS A 257 -2.09 -7.22 19.16
CA LYS A 257 -2.64 -8.37 19.89
C LYS A 257 -4.17 -8.38 19.87
N ARG A 258 -4.81 -7.24 20.16
CA ARG A 258 -6.29 -7.09 20.13
C ARG A 258 -6.88 -7.45 18.77
N SER A 259 -6.24 -7.01 17.69
CA SER A 259 -6.70 -7.33 16.32
C SER A 259 -6.55 -8.80 15.92
N ARG A 260 -5.62 -9.53 16.57
CA ARG A 260 -5.36 -10.96 16.29
C ARG A 260 -6.34 -11.87 17.00
N ASP A 261 -6.80 -11.46 18.17
CA ASP A 261 -7.85 -12.14 18.90
C ASP A 261 -9.22 -11.72 18.37
N LYS A 262 -9.81 -12.56 17.50
CA LYS A 262 -11.10 -12.28 16.86
C LYS A 262 -12.25 -12.15 17.87
N LEU A 263 -12.19 -12.88 18.99
CA LEU A 263 -13.22 -12.82 20.02
C LEU A 263 -13.13 -11.48 20.76
N LEU A 264 -11.93 -11.13 21.24
CA LEU A 264 -11.69 -9.85 21.91
C LEU A 264 -12.02 -8.68 20.98
N ALA A 265 -11.59 -8.72 19.72
CA ALA A 265 -11.91 -7.69 18.73
C ALA A 265 -13.43 -7.52 18.57
N SER A 266 -14.16 -8.63 18.42
CA SER A 266 -15.63 -8.61 18.30
C SER A 266 -16.30 -8.03 19.55
N GLN A 267 -15.84 -8.41 20.74
CA GLN A 267 -16.33 -7.84 22.01
C GLN A 267 -16.06 -6.33 22.11
N LEU A 268 -14.89 -5.88 21.64
CA LEU A 268 -14.57 -4.45 21.58
C LEU A 268 -15.47 -3.71 20.58
N PHE A 269 -15.82 -4.33 19.45
CA PHE A 269 -16.76 -3.74 18.49
C PHE A 269 -18.15 -3.56 19.10
N VAL A 270 -18.67 -4.59 19.78
CA VAL A 270 -19.95 -4.53 20.50
C VAL A 270 -19.92 -3.45 21.58
N ARG A 271 -18.86 -3.40 22.39
CA ARG A 271 -18.69 -2.40 23.46
C ARG A 271 -18.70 -0.96 22.93
N HIS A 272 -18.22 -0.73 21.71
CA HIS A 272 -18.23 0.59 21.08
C HIS A 272 -19.46 0.83 20.20
N GLY A 273 -20.46 -0.07 20.20
CA GLY A 273 -21.69 0.07 19.43
C GLY A 273 -21.48 0.01 17.91
N LEU A 274 -20.46 -0.72 17.45
CA LEU A 274 -20.18 -0.86 16.02
C LEU A 274 -21.07 -1.92 15.39
N SER A 275 -21.65 -1.61 14.23
CA SER A 275 -22.46 -2.55 13.46
C SER A 275 -21.61 -3.72 12.95
N MET A 276 -21.97 -4.94 13.33
CA MET A 276 -21.34 -6.18 12.87
C MET A 276 -22.41 -7.28 12.71
N PRO A 277 -22.15 -8.36 11.95
CA PRO A 277 -23.07 -9.48 11.86
C PRO A 277 -23.27 -10.15 13.22
N VAL A 278 -24.45 -10.71 13.47
CA VAL A 278 -24.72 -11.43 14.72
C VAL A 278 -23.72 -12.58 14.85
N THR A 279 -22.97 -12.60 15.96
CA THR A 279 -21.85 -13.51 16.16
C THR A 279 -21.97 -14.19 17.52
N GLY A 280 -22.06 -15.51 17.52
CA GLY A 280 -21.96 -16.36 18.69
C GLY A 280 -20.55 -16.92 18.87
N PHE A 281 -20.17 -17.19 20.11
CA PHE A 281 -18.90 -17.85 20.45
C PHE A 281 -19.17 -19.06 21.32
N ALA A 282 -18.50 -20.17 21.04
CA ALA A 282 -18.53 -21.34 21.91
C ALA A 282 -17.19 -22.08 21.88
N SER A 283 -16.78 -22.61 23.03
CA SER A 283 -15.59 -23.44 23.17
C SER A 283 -15.92 -24.94 23.01
N SER A 284 -17.04 -25.37 23.59
CA SER A 284 -17.56 -26.75 23.47
C SER A 284 -19.06 -26.75 23.81
N PRO A 285 -19.93 -26.31 22.90
CA PRO A 285 -21.36 -26.27 23.19
C PRO A 285 -21.87 -27.70 23.40
N LEU A 286 -22.52 -27.96 24.52
CA LEU A 286 -23.39 -29.14 24.65
C LEU A 286 -24.63 -28.95 23.77
N ASP A 287 -25.10 -27.70 23.64
CA ASP A 287 -26.25 -27.30 22.85
C ASP A 287 -25.88 -26.62 21.52
N THR A 288 -25.35 -27.41 20.57
CA THR A 288 -25.04 -26.95 19.20
C THR A 288 -26.24 -26.26 18.51
N LYS A 289 -27.45 -26.75 18.76
CA LYS A 289 -28.69 -26.20 18.19
C LYS A 289 -29.00 -24.79 18.69
N ASP A 290 -28.77 -24.53 19.97
CA ASP A 290 -28.99 -23.22 20.55
C ASP A 290 -27.99 -22.21 20.00
N LEU A 291 -26.72 -22.61 19.84
CA LEU A 291 -25.69 -21.77 19.21
C LEU A 291 -26.04 -21.37 17.78
N ILE A 292 -26.59 -22.29 16.98
CA ILE A 292 -27.07 -21.99 15.63
C ILE A 292 -28.27 -21.01 15.68
N LYS A 293 -29.20 -21.22 16.61
CA LYS A 293 -30.38 -20.37 16.78
C LYS A 293 -30.01 -18.95 17.23
N MET A 294 -28.98 -18.80 18.08
CA MET A 294 -28.48 -17.50 18.56
C MET A 294 -28.07 -16.56 17.42
N VAL A 295 -27.59 -17.10 16.29
CA VAL A 295 -27.16 -16.29 15.12
C VAL A 295 -28.22 -16.20 14.02
N GLY A 296 -29.45 -16.68 14.27
CA GLY A 296 -30.55 -16.62 13.32
C GLY A 296 -30.75 -17.87 12.45
N GLY A 297 -29.98 -18.96 12.68
CA GLY A 297 -30.07 -20.19 11.91
C GLY A 297 -29.15 -20.24 10.69
N ALA A 298 -29.30 -21.29 9.87
CA ALA A 298 -28.56 -21.44 8.62
C ALA A 298 -29.25 -20.68 7.46
N PRO A 299 -28.51 -20.17 6.45
CA PRO A 299 -27.06 -20.31 6.26
C PRO A 299 -26.23 -19.48 7.26
N LEU A 300 -25.09 -20.01 7.70
CA LEU A 300 -24.21 -19.35 8.67
C LEU A 300 -22.73 -19.60 8.39
N ILE A 301 -21.88 -18.73 8.93
CA ILE A 301 -20.42 -18.80 8.83
C ILE A 301 -19.82 -19.34 10.12
N LEU A 302 -18.90 -20.30 9.98
CA LEU A 302 -18.13 -20.90 11.07
C LEU A 302 -16.68 -20.46 10.91
N LYS A 303 -16.12 -19.78 11.92
CA LYS A 303 -14.74 -19.29 11.91
C LYS A 303 -13.95 -19.91 13.05
N LEU A 304 -12.85 -20.59 12.72
CA LEU A 304 -11.87 -21.01 13.71
C LEU A 304 -11.11 -19.80 14.24
N LEU A 305 -10.93 -19.76 15.56
CA LEU A 305 -10.08 -18.76 16.21
C LEU A 305 -8.61 -18.99 15.89
N GLU A 306 -8.22 -20.25 15.70
CA GLU A 306 -6.86 -20.66 15.35
C GLU A 306 -6.71 -20.74 13.82
N GLY A 307 -5.81 -19.93 13.25
CA GLY A 307 -5.51 -19.92 11.82
C GLY A 307 -5.39 -18.53 11.20
N ALA A 308 -4.64 -18.42 10.10
CA ALA A 308 -4.44 -17.21 9.32
C ALA A 308 -5.00 -17.34 7.90
N GLN A 309 -5.33 -16.22 7.26
CA GLN A 309 -5.68 -16.13 5.83
C GLN A 309 -6.89 -16.97 5.37
N GLY A 310 -7.98 -17.02 6.16
CA GLY A 310 -9.24 -17.65 5.72
C GLY A 310 -9.23 -19.20 5.72
N ARG A 311 -8.11 -19.84 6.05
CA ARG A 311 -8.08 -21.26 6.44
C ARG A 311 -8.82 -21.38 7.78
N GLY A 312 -9.97 -22.04 7.76
CA GLY A 312 -10.86 -22.14 8.92
C GLY A 312 -12.10 -21.25 8.88
N VAL A 313 -12.49 -20.70 7.72
CA VAL A 313 -13.82 -20.11 7.51
C VAL A 313 -14.65 -21.05 6.62
N VAL A 314 -15.79 -21.50 7.13
CA VAL A 314 -16.69 -22.46 6.46
C VAL A 314 -18.09 -21.85 6.40
N LEU A 315 -18.73 -21.91 5.22
CA LEU A 315 -20.15 -21.64 5.06
C LEU A 315 -20.91 -22.94 5.27
N ALA A 316 -21.85 -22.94 6.20
CA ALA A 316 -22.81 -24.01 6.39
C ALA A 316 -24.17 -23.57 5.86
N GLU A 317 -24.55 -24.09 4.69
CA GLU A 317 -25.80 -23.71 4.01
C GLU A 317 -27.04 -24.25 4.70
N THR A 318 -26.92 -25.35 5.43
CA THR A 318 -28.03 -26.00 6.14
C THR A 318 -27.72 -26.18 7.61
N GLN A 319 -28.77 -26.28 8.42
CA GLN A 319 -28.62 -26.55 9.85
C GLN A 319 -27.87 -27.85 10.13
N LYS A 320 -28.15 -28.91 9.37
CA LYS A 320 -27.43 -30.20 9.50
C LYS A 320 -25.94 -30.06 9.18
N ALA A 321 -25.58 -29.28 8.15
CA ALA A 321 -24.18 -29.00 7.83
C ALA A 321 -23.50 -28.23 8.96
N ALA A 322 -24.17 -27.22 9.52
CA ALA A 322 -23.64 -26.45 10.65
C ALA A 322 -23.42 -27.34 11.88
N GLU A 323 -24.41 -28.16 12.25
CA GLU A 323 -24.31 -29.11 13.35
C GLU A 323 -23.14 -30.09 13.16
N SER A 324 -23.00 -30.64 11.95
CA SER A 324 -21.90 -31.57 11.61
C SER A 324 -20.53 -30.93 11.80
N VAL A 325 -20.32 -29.72 11.28
CA VAL A 325 -19.04 -29.01 11.41
C VAL A 325 -18.77 -28.64 12.86
N ILE A 326 -19.76 -28.14 13.61
CA ILE A 326 -19.57 -27.80 15.03
C ILE A 326 -19.20 -29.05 15.85
N ASN A 327 -19.88 -30.17 15.62
CA ASN A 327 -19.58 -31.43 16.32
C ASN A 327 -18.19 -31.97 15.96
N ALA A 328 -17.77 -31.85 14.71
CA ALA A 328 -16.42 -32.21 14.29
C ALA A 328 -15.35 -31.30 14.92
N MET A 329 -15.61 -30.01 15.09
CA MET A 329 -14.66 -29.09 15.76
C MET A 329 -14.60 -29.33 17.27
N LYS A 330 -15.72 -29.75 17.87
CA LYS A 330 -15.80 -30.11 19.30
C LYS A 330 -14.87 -31.28 19.64
N SER A 331 -14.79 -32.32 18.80
CA SER A 331 -13.88 -33.45 19.04
C SER A 331 -12.40 -33.05 18.96
N LEU A 332 -12.10 -31.93 18.29
CA LEU A 332 -10.77 -31.35 18.20
C LEU A 332 -10.47 -30.35 19.34
N ASN A 333 -11.40 -30.13 20.28
CA ASN A 333 -11.32 -29.11 21.33
C ASN A 333 -10.98 -27.70 20.79
N ALA A 334 -11.46 -27.38 19.59
CA ALA A 334 -11.17 -26.13 18.92
C ALA A 334 -12.22 -25.05 19.25
N ASN A 335 -11.78 -23.84 19.56
CA ASN A 335 -12.66 -22.70 19.79
C ASN A 335 -13.24 -22.17 18.48
N LEU A 336 -14.56 -21.90 18.47
CA LEU A 336 -15.31 -21.57 17.27
C LEU A 336 -16.15 -20.30 17.44
N LEU A 337 -16.13 -19.46 16.41
CA LEU A 337 -17.11 -18.39 16.21
C LEU A 337 -18.14 -18.84 15.18
N VAL A 338 -19.41 -18.64 15.51
CA VAL A 338 -20.54 -18.83 14.60
C VAL A 338 -21.07 -17.44 14.27
N GLN A 339 -21.30 -17.14 13.00
CA GLN A 339 -21.68 -15.81 12.56
C GLN A 339 -22.77 -15.90 11.50
N GLU A 340 -23.71 -14.96 11.54
CA GLU A 340 -24.73 -14.75 10.51
C GLU A 340 -24.10 -14.63 9.11
N PHE A 341 -24.70 -15.28 8.11
CA PHE A 341 -24.29 -15.14 6.72
C PHE A 341 -25.09 -14.03 6.02
N ILE A 342 -24.38 -13.02 5.50
CA ILE A 342 -24.97 -11.89 4.78
C ILE A 342 -25.07 -12.24 3.29
N LYS A 343 -26.17 -12.89 2.90
CA LYS A 343 -26.37 -13.44 1.56
C LYS A 343 -26.49 -12.36 0.49
N GLU A 344 -27.14 -11.25 0.82
CA GLU A 344 -27.40 -10.12 -0.07
C GLU A 344 -26.13 -9.41 -0.55
N ALA A 345 -25.00 -9.61 0.14
CA ALA A 345 -23.71 -9.08 -0.26
C ALA A 345 -23.16 -9.73 -1.53
N GLY A 346 -23.69 -10.90 -1.92
CA GLY A 346 -23.33 -11.56 -3.18
C GLY A 346 -21.85 -11.92 -3.30
N GLY A 347 -21.20 -12.30 -2.19
CA GLY A 347 -19.77 -12.66 -2.18
C GLY A 347 -18.83 -11.47 -2.37
N LYS A 348 -19.31 -10.25 -2.09
CA LYS A 348 -18.52 -9.03 -2.15
C LYS A 348 -18.27 -8.45 -0.77
N ASP A 349 -17.08 -7.92 -0.58
CA ASP A 349 -16.74 -7.14 0.60
C ASP A 349 -15.85 -5.95 0.24
N LEU A 350 -15.78 -4.99 1.16
CA LEU A 350 -14.98 -3.78 1.05
C LEU A 350 -13.77 -3.90 1.97
N ARG A 351 -12.57 -3.78 1.40
CA ARG A 351 -11.34 -3.57 2.16
C ARG A 351 -11.04 -2.09 2.22
N CYS A 352 -11.29 -1.48 3.37
CA CYS A 352 -10.91 -0.09 3.65
C CYS A 352 -9.52 -0.05 4.28
N PHE A 353 -8.62 0.78 3.75
CA PHE A 353 -7.29 1.00 4.32
C PHE A 353 -7.30 2.30 5.11
N VAL A 354 -7.07 2.19 6.42
CA VAL A 354 -7.07 3.31 7.36
C VAL A 354 -5.63 3.61 7.78
N ILE A 355 -5.27 4.90 7.73
CA ILE A 355 -4.02 5.44 8.28
C ILE A 355 -4.40 6.62 9.17
N GLY A 356 -3.94 6.61 10.42
CA GLY A 356 -4.35 7.53 11.47
C GLY A 356 -5.87 7.51 11.65
N ASN A 357 -6.52 8.63 11.33
CA ASN A 357 -7.98 8.79 11.46
C ASN A 357 -8.72 8.87 10.11
N LYS A 358 -8.09 8.40 9.01
CA LYS A 358 -8.64 8.56 7.66
C LYS A 358 -8.60 7.26 6.88
N VAL A 359 -9.71 6.93 6.19
CA VAL A 359 -9.68 5.93 5.12
C VAL A 359 -9.01 6.53 3.90
N VAL A 360 -7.79 6.09 3.60
CA VAL A 360 -6.93 6.61 2.52
C VAL A 360 -7.21 5.95 1.17
N SER A 361 -7.62 4.67 1.21
CA SER A 361 -7.97 3.90 0.01
C SER A 361 -8.97 2.80 0.36
N ALA A 362 -9.71 2.33 -0.65
CA ALA A 362 -10.62 1.21 -0.49
C ALA A 362 -10.74 0.44 -1.81
N ILE A 363 -10.89 -0.88 -1.69
CA ILE A 363 -11.18 -1.78 -2.81
C ILE A 363 -12.41 -2.62 -2.48
N GLU A 364 -13.19 -2.94 -3.49
CA GLU A 364 -14.19 -3.99 -3.43
C GLU A 364 -13.53 -5.28 -3.91
N ARG A 365 -13.62 -6.33 -3.11
CA ARG A 365 -13.17 -7.66 -3.49
C ARG A 365 -14.37 -8.52 -3.82
N THR A 366 -14.29 -9.26 -4.91
CA THR A 366 -15.34 -10.20 -5.34
C THR A 366 -14.78 -11.62 -5.27
N ALA A 367 -15.53 -12.52 -4.63
CA ALA A 367 -15.18 -13.94 -4.57
C ALA A 367 -15.15 -14.58 -5.97
N ALA A 368 -14.37 -15.65 -6.12
CA ALA A 368 -14.38 -16.46 -7.33
C ALA A 368 -15.75 -17.15 -7.52
N VAL A 369 -16.07 -17.56 -8.75
CA VAL A 369 -17.32 -18.27 -9.04
C VAL A 369 -17.39 -19.55 -8.17
N GLY A 370 -18.42 -19.65 -7.32
CA GLY A 370 -18.61 -20.77 -6.41
C GLY A 370 -17.94 -20.65 -5.04
N ASP A 371 -17.22 -19.55 -4.74
CA ASP A 371 -16.72 -19.23 -3.41
C ASP A 371 -17.49 -18.03 -2.82
N PHE A 372 -17.65 -17.99 -1.50
CA PHE A 372 -18.23 -16.85 -0.78
C PHE A 372 -17.15 -15.93 -0.18
N ARG A 373 -15.89 -16.40 -0.16
CA ARG A 373 -14.74 -15.66 0.37
C ARG A 373 -14.12 -14.84 -0.75
N SER A 374 -14.04 -13.54 -0.52
CA SER A 374 -13.52 -12.54 -1.46
C SER A 374 -12.01 -12.29 -1.31
N ASN A 375 -11.27 -13.18 -0.64
CA ASN A 375 -9.84 -12.99 -0.43
C ASN A 375 -9.07 -13.10 -1.76
N ILE A 376 -8.28 -12.07 -2.09
CA ILE A 376 -7.49 -12.00 -3.34
C ILE A 376 -6.55 -13.20 -3.48
N HIS A 377 -5.93 -13.65 -2.39
CA HIS A 377 -5.05 -14.82 -2.38
C HIS A 377 -5.75 -16.15 -2.72
N GLN A 378 -7.09 -16.18 -2.79
CA GLN A 378 -7.90 -17.34 -3.17
C GLN A 378 -8.53 -17.18 -4.57
N GLY A 379 -8.01 -16.28 -5.40
CA GLY A 379 -8.47 -16.09 -6.78
C GLY A 379 -9.61 -15.07 -6.93
N GLY A 380 -9.95 -14.33 -5.88
CA GLY A 380 -10.89 -13.21 -5.96
C GLY A 380 -10.32 -12.01 -6.71
N SER A 381 -11.17 -11.23 -7.37
CA SER A 381 -10.79 -9.99 -8.06
C SER A 381 -10.87 -8.79 -7.11
N ALA A 382 -10.07 -7.76 -7.37
CA ALA A 382 -10.08 -6.51 -6.61
C ALA A 382 -10.19 -5.30 -7.53
N GLN A 383 -11.08 -4.38 -7.20
CA GLN A 383 -11.28 -3.14 -7.95
C GLN A 383 -11.38 -1.94 -7.00
N ALA A 384 -10.85 -0.80 -7.42
CA ALA A 384 -11.02 0.45 -6.68
C ALA A 384 -12.51 0.78 -6.50
N VAL A 385 -12.91 1.23 -5.30
CA VAL A 385 -14.31 1.53 -4.99
C VAL A 385 -14.45 2.85 -4.25
N ARG A 386 -15.49 3.61 -4.57
CA ARG A 386 -15.90 4.78 -3.80
C ARG A 386 -16.80 4.34 -2.64
N ILE A 387 -16.31 4.53 -1.41
CA ILE A 387 -17.06 4.18 -0.20
C ILE A 387 -18.02 5.30 0.23
N ARG A 388 -19.10 4.89 0.88
CA ARG A 388 -20.14 5.76 1.47
C ARG A 388 -19.66 6.41 2.78
N PRO A 389 -20.27 7.53 3.22
CA PRO A 389 -19.91 8.17 4.49
C PRO A 389 -20.04 7.24 5.70
N GLU A 390 -21.07 6.40 5.73
CA GLU A 390 -21.31 5.38 6.76
C GLU A 390 -20.21 4.33 6.83
N GLU A 391 -19.75 3.81 5.69
CA GLU A 391 -18.65 2.85 5.57
C GLU A 391 -17.33 3.46 6.06
N ARG A 392 -17.07 4.72 5.69
CA ARG A 392 -15.89 5.46 6.16
C ARG A 392 -15.90 5.65 7.67
N LYS A 393 -17.05 6.05 8.23
CA LYS A 393 -17.23 6.25 9.67
C LYS A 393 -17.02 4.95 10.43
N LEU A 394 -17.61 3.84 9.95
CA LEU A 394 -17.45 2.52 10.55
C LEU A 394 -15.99 2.07 10.53
N ALA A 395 -15.29 2.23 9.40
CA ALA A 395 -13.89 1.84 9.29
C ALA A 395 -12.99 2.59 10.29
N VAL A 396 -13.11 3.92 10.35
CA VAL A 396 -12.31 4.74 11.30
C VAL A 396 -12.66 4.40 12.76
N ALA A 397 -13.94 4.20 13.07
CA ALA A 397 -14.38 3.84 14.41
C ALA A 397 -13.86 2.46 14.84
N ALA A 398 -13.86 1.47 13.94
CA ALA A 398 -13.33 0.14 14.18
C ALA A 398 -11.82 0.15 14.44
N THR A 399 -11.05 0.89 13.64
CA THR A 399 -9.61 1.10 13.83
C THR A 399 -9.33 1.74 15.19
N ARG A 400 -10.10 2.76 15.57
CA ARG A 400 -9.97 3.44 16.88
C ARG A 400 -10.34 2.53 18.06
N ALA A 401 -11.39 1.72 17.93
CA ALA A 401 -11.83 0.79 18.98
C ALA A 401 -10.72 -0.22 19.36
N LEU A 402 -9.85 -0.59 18.41
CA LEU A 402 -8.69 -1.45 18.65
C LEU A 402 -7.41 -0.67 19.01
N GLY A 403 -7.40 0.65 18.84
CA GLY A 403 -6.21 1.48 19.06
C GLY A 403 -5.15 1.35 17.97
N LEU A 404 -5.54 0.95 16.75
CA LEU A 404 -4.62 0.83 15.62
C LEU A 404 -4.44 2.19 14.94
N ASP A 405 -3.24 2.45 14.44
CA ASP A 405 -2.94 3.61 13.60
C ASP A 405 -3.03 3.27 12.12
N VAL A 406 -2.62 2.05 11.74
CA VAL A 406 -2.73 1.54 10.38
C VAL A 406 -3.51 0.24 10.40
N ALA A 407 -4.58 0.16 9.61
CA ALA A 407 -5.42 -1.03 9.58
C ALA A 407 -6.06 -1.28 8.22
N GLY A 408 -6.23 -2.56 7.87
CA GLY A 408 -7.16 -2.96 6.84
C GLY A 408 -8.47 -3.40 7.49
N VAL A 409 -9.56 -2.70 7.18
CA VAL A 409 -10.89 -2.94 7.75
C VAL A 409 -11.79 -3.55 6.69
N ASP A 410 -12.32 -4.74 6.97
CA ASP A 410 -13.19 -5.47 6.06
C ASP A 410 -14.64 -5.23 6.45
N ILE A 411 -15.43 -4.74 5.50
CA ILE A 411 -16.82 -4.36 5.68
C ILE A 411 -17.65 -5.07 4.63
N ILE A 412 -18.83 -5.55 5.02
CA ILE A 412 -19.81 -6.09 4.10
C ILE A 412 -21.01 -5.15 4.02
N ARG A 413 -21.56 -4.98 2.81
CA ARG A 413 -22.79 -4.22 2.61
C ARG A 413 -23.98 -5.15 2.85
N SER A 414 -24.90 -4.74 3.72
CA SER A 414 -26.16 -5.45 3.99
C SER A 414 -27.34 -4.52 3.77
N GLU A 415 -28.56 -5.07 3.74
CA GLU A 415 -29.79 -4.26 3.63
C GLU A 415 -29.96 -3.28 4.80
N ARG A 416 -29.40 -3.62 5.97
CA ARG A 416 -29.43 -2.80 7.19
C ARG A 416 -28.18 -1.91 7.38
N GLY A 417 -27.42 -1.68 6.30
CA GLY A 417 -26.23 -0.82 6.30
C GLY A 417 -24.91 -1.61 6.33
N PRO A 418 -23.75 -0.92 6.48
CA PRO A 418 -22.45 -1.57 6.50
C PRO A 418 -22.22 -2.34 7.80
N LEU A 419 -21.70 -3.57 7.69
CA LEU A 419 -21.37 -4.42 8.82
C LEU A 419 -19.87 -4.74 8.83
N LEU A 420 -19.24 -4.60 10.00
CA LEU A 420 -17.82 -4.87 10.22
C LEU A 420 -17.55 -6.38 10.28
N LEU A 421 -16.64 -6.87 9.45
CA LEU A 421 -16.24 -8.28 9.42
C LEU A 421 -14.95 -8.55 10.20
N GLU A 422 -13.88 -7.81 9.90
CA GLU A 422 -12.57 -7.97 10.53
C GLU A 422 -11.73 -6.70 10.43
N VAL A 423 -10.74 -6.58 11.33
CA VAL A 423 -9.75 -5.50 11.29
C VAL A 423 -8.35 -6.11 11.39
N ASN A 424 -7.50 -5.83 10.41
CA ASN A 424 -6.16 -6.37 10.29
C ASN A 424 -5.09 -5.32 10.61
N SER A 425 -4.23 -5.59 11.58
CA SER A 425 -3.12 -4.70 12.01
C SER A 425 -1.91 -4.68 11.07
N SER A 426 -1.79 -5.64 10.15
CA SER A 426 -0.70 -5.70 9.16
C SER A 426 -1.28 -5.99 7.77
N PRO A 427 -2.07 -5.06 7.20
CA PRO A 427 -2.73 -5.25 5.92
C PRO A 427 -1.70 -5.29 4.78
N GLY A 428 -1.86 -6.22 3.82
CA GLY A 428 -1.04 -6.24 2.61
C GLY A 428 -1.26 -5.00 1.73
N LEU A 429 -0.20 -4.54 1.07
CA LEU A 429 -0.21 -3.35 0.22
C LEU A 429 -0.45 -3.69 -1.26
N GLU A 430 0.10 -4.80 -1.74
CA GLU A 430 0.14 -5.15 -3.18
C GLU A 430 -1.21 -5.06 -3.88
N GLY A 431 -2.22 -5.78 -3.37
CA GLY A 431 -3.52 -5.84 -4.02
C GLY A 431 -4.24 -4.49 -4.07
N ILE A 432 -4.07 -3.65 -3.04
CA ILE A 432 -4.73 -2.35 -2.97
C ILE A 432 -3.96 -1.25 -3.71
N GLU A 433 -2.62 -1.23 -3.64
CA GLU A 433 -1.81 -0.28 -4.41
C GLU A 433 -1.96 -0.57 -5.91
N THR A 434 -1.93 -1.85 -6.32
CA THR A 434 -2.15 -2.24 -7.72
C THR A 434 -3.52 -1.83 -8.23
N ALA A 435 -4.57 -2.07 -7.43
CA ALA A 435 -5.94 -1.75 -7.84
C ALA A 435 -6.26 -0.25 -7.84
N THR A 436 -5.56 0.55 -7.02
CA THR A 436 -5.92 1.96 -6.79
C THR A 436 -4.88 2.97 -7.28
N GLY A 437 -3.67 2.53 -7.63
CA GLY A 437 -2.55 3.39 -8.02
C GLY A 437 -2.03 4.32 -6.92
N LYS A 438 -2.52 4.17 -5.69
CA LYS A 438 -2.16 5.03 -4.56
C LYS A 438 -0.92 4.50 -3.86
N ASP A 439 -0.02 5.42 -3.51
CA ASP A 439 1.12 5.14 -2.63
C ASP A 439 0.66 5.10 -1.17
N LEU A 440 0.40 3.89 -0.66
CA LEU A 440 0.02 3.65 0.74
C LEU A 440 1.24 3.50 1.62
N ALA A 441 2.33 2.92 1.12
CA ALA A 441 3.59 2.84 1.84
C ALA A 441 4.11 4.23 2.23
N GLY A 442 4.16 5.18 1.30
CA GLY A 442 4.57 6.56 1.60
C GLY A 442 3.63 7.27 2.57
N GLN A 443 2.32 7.01 2.48
CA GLN A 443 1.36 7.54 3.48
C GLN A 443 1.56 6.93 4.87
N MET A 444 2.02 5.67 4.98
CA MET A 444 2.39 5.09 6.27
C MET A 444 3.66 5.76 6.84
N ILE A 445 4.64 6.07 5.99
CA ILE A 445 5.83 6.83 6.41
C ILE A 445 5.46 8.25 6.86
N GLN A 446 4.59 8.95 6.12
CA GLN A 446 4.06 10.25 6.52
C GLN A 446 3.39 10.22 7.91
N GLU A 447 2.70 9.13 8.23
CA GLU A 447 2.10 8.95 9.56
C GLU A 447 3.16 8.75 10.65
N VAL A 448 4.28 8.09 10.34
CA VAL A 448 5.46 8.02 11.24
C VAL A 448 6.04 9.42 11.48
N GLU A 449 6.31 10.16 10.41
CA GLU A 449 6.83 11.54 10.47
C GLU A 449 5.93 12.43 11.33
N ARG A 450 4.62 12.40 11.07
CA ARG A 450 3.61 13.18 11.79
C ARG A 450 3.60 12.85 13.29
N LYS A 451 3.73 11.57 13.65
CA LYS A 451 3.78 11.12 15.06
C LYS A 451 5.06 11.50 15.78
N LEU A 452 6.14 11.75 15.04
CA LEU A 452 7.42 12.23 15.57
C LEU A 452 7.57 13.75 15.45
N GLY A 453 6.61 14.45 14.84
CA GLY A 453 6.72 15.88 14.57
C GLY A 453 7.83 16.21 13.57
N TRP A 454 8.26 15.24 12.77
CA TRP A 454 9.30 15.44 11.76
C TRP A 454 8.72 16.18 10.56
N VAL A 455 9.45 17.20 10.10
CA VAL A 455 9.10 17.98 8.92
C VAL A 455 10.20 17.82 7.90
N ARG A 456 9.84 17.44 6.69
CA ARG A 456 10.79 17.32 5.58
C ARG A 456 11.38 18.69 5.29
N SER A 457 12.70 18.81 5.34
CA SER A 457 13.40 20.01 4.86
C SER A 457 13.15 20.13 3.36
N CYS A 458 12.32 21.10 2.96
CA CYS A 458 12.22 21.51 1.56
C CYS A 458 13.46 22.31 1.18
N SER A 459 14.61 21.66 1.06
CA SER A 459 15.76 22.26 0.39
C SER A 459 15.56 22.08 -1.11
N THR A 460 15.08 23.11 -1.79
CA THR A 460 15.29 23.24 -3.24
C THR A 460 16.80 23.33 -3.43
N PRO A 461 17.48 22.39 -4.13
CA PRO A 461 18.80 22.72 -4.64
C PRO A 461 18.56 23.90 -5.57
N ALA A 462 19.08 25.07 -5.22
CA ALA A 462 19.13 26.18 -6.15
C ALA A 462 19.83 25.63 -7.40
N LEU A 463 19.09 25.51 -8.50
CA LEU A 463 19.70 25.32 -9.81
C LEU A 463 20.68 26.48 -9.95
N VAL A 464 21.97 26.15 -9.86
CA VAL A 464 23.05 27.10 -10.13
C VAL A 464 22.87 27.45 -11.59
N ALA A 465 22.33 28.64 -11.85
CA ALA A 465 22.35 29.23 -13.17
C ALA A 465 23.83 29.41 -13.53
N SER A 466 24.31 28.63 -14.49
CA SER A 466 25.57 28.87 -15.21
C SER A 466 25.25 29.20 -16.65
#